data_AF-A0A933H0E0-F1
#
_entry.id   AF-A0A933H0E0-F1
#
_cell.length_a   1.000
_cell.length_b   1.000
_cell.length_c   1.000
_cell.angle_alpha   90.00
_cell.angle_beta   90.00
_cell.angle_gamma   90.00
#
_symmetry.space_group_name_H-M   'P 1'
#
loop_
_entity.id
_entity.type
_entity.pdbx_description
1 polymer ?
#
loop_
_entity_poly.entity_id
_entity_poly.type
_entity_poly.pdbx_seq_one_letter_code
_entity_poly.pdbx_strand_id
1 'polypeptide(L)'
;MRRTIGALCLVGLLLSTAPAVAASTFVKGETVSLSVGTLSTSYRAYWVSSKDGYLGYGNPFKIATLSLGLHTITVYIYRTSDWVLVYKGSGSVEIVAPAPAPTPTPTPTPTPAPTTGLTYAPGEFEEVKLLLLGCPDTYMVSDIYPQFLAGIRGVCPTRIYVDNDYVRYDLVDLFNQAGVGNTDHSYVTAPVDTIWIRDYGPLFMKNQGRLEVVDLQYYPGRDNDDAIPGVVARADGYPVRPLSLYWEGGNYTSDGQGNTWSTNWLYGANTNYTQSQVNSKVSQAFTGKHNTLEYQLNDGGTRHLDMFASWVGPTRVILSRFPAGHQNYDRMERNATKLRGMGYTLTRIDQADSGYSSHANSILVNKVAFVPTYGNATTDAAALTAYQGAGYRAIGVDCRRIIQWSGAVHCITITVPR
;
A
#
# COMPACT_ATOMS: atom_id res chain seq x y z
N MET A 1 3.47 3.35 -39.04
CA MET A 1 2.22 3.20 -39.83
C MET A 1 1.05 3.31 -38.87
N ARG A 2 0.12 4.25 -39.06
CA ARG A 2 -1.11 4.30 -38.24
C ARG A 2 -2.10 3.27 -38.79
N ARG A 3 -2.45 2.26 -37.99
CA ARG A 3 -3.50 1.29 -38.32
C ARG A 3 -4.82 1.80 -37.73
N THR A 4 -5.79 2.09 -38.59
CA THR A 4 -7.13 2.55 -38.20
C THR A 4 -8.12 1.42 -38.52
N ILE A 5 -8.98 1.08 -37.56
CA ILE A 5 -10.09 0.14 -37.77
C ILE A 5 -11.29 0.98 -38.24
N GLY A 6 -11.74 0.74 -39.48
CA GLY A 6 -12.85 1.45 -40.13
C GLY A 6 -14.17 0.67 -40.05
N ALA A 7 -15.26 1.42 -39.83
CA ALA A 7 -16.62 0.96 -39.56
C ALA A 7 -17.39 0.44 -40.80
N LEU A 8 -18.45 -0.35 -40.55
CA LEU A 8 -19.60 -0.49 -41.45
C LEU A 8 -20.81 0.28 -40.87
N CYS A 9 -21.54 0.93 -41.76
CA CYS A 9 -22.72 1.75 -41.50
C CYS A 9 -23.97 0.86 -41.36
N LEU A 10 -24.86 1.13 -40.39
CA LEU A 10 -26.28 0.79 -40.49
C LEU A 10 -27.15 1.76 -39.68
N VAL A 11 -28.18 2.29 -40.34
CA VAL A 11 -29.24 3.13 -39.80
C VAL A 11 -30.36 2.23 -39.28
N GLY A 12 -30.84 2.47 -38.06
CA GLY A 12 -32.05 1.85 -37.50
C GLY A 12 -31.81 0.58 -36.69
N LEU A 13 -32.40 0.55 -35.49
CA LEU A 13 -32.40 -0.58 -34.54
C LEU A 13 -32.47 -1.96 -35.22
N LEU A 14 -31.41 -2.78 -35.11
CA LEU A 14 -31.47 -4.25 -34.96
C LEU A 14 -30.08 -4.82 -34.66
N LEU A 15 -30.02 -5.61 -33.59
CA LEU A 15 -28.89 -6.44 -33.18
C LEU A 15 -28.50 -7.40 -34.32
N SER A 16 -27.24 -7.36 -34.80
CA SER A 16 -26.43 -8.55 -35.10
C SER A 16 -25.04 -8.18 -35.63
N THR A 17 -24.10 -9.06 -35.30
CA THR A 17 -22.67 -9.16 -35.70
C THR A 17 -21.67 -8.39 -34.84
N ALA A 18 -20.75 -9.19 -34.28
CA ALA A 18 -19.59 -8.78 -33.49
C ALA A 18 -18.64 -7.92 -34.33
N PRO A 19 -17.82 -7.04 -33.70
CA PRO A 19 -16.82 -6.28 -34.43
C PRO A 19 -15.81 -7.24 -35.10
N ALA A 20 -15.82 -7.29 -36.43
CA ALA A 20 -14.76 -7.90 -37.22
C ALA A 20 -13.50 -7.03 -37.12
N VAL A 21 -12.44 -7.56 -36.52
CA VAL A 21 -11.19 -6.81 -36.32
C VAL A 21 -10.20 -7.15 -37.44
N ALA A 22 -9.99 -6.19 -38.35
CA ALA A 22 -8.83 -6.17 -39.23
C ALA A 22 -7.62 -5.63 -38.44
N ALA A 23 -6.61 -6.48 -38.27
CA ALA A 23 -5.39 -6.36 -37.45
C ALA A 23 -5.56 -6.67 -35.94
N SER A 24 -5.16 -7.89 -35.56
CA SER A 24 -5.26 -8.48 -34.22
C SER A 24 -4.03 -8.28 -33.32
N THR A 25 -2.99 -7.59 -33.80
CA THR A 25 -1.69 -7.54 -33.11
C THR A 25 -1.02 -6.15 -33.23
N PHE A 26 -0.56 -5.60 -32.11
CA PHE A 26 0.13 -4.30 -31.99
C PHE A 26 1.44 -4.48 -31.22
N VAL A 27 2.43 -3.63 -31.48
CA VAL A 27 3.67 -3.61 -30.69
C VAL A 27 3.46 -2.76 -29.43
N LYS A 28 4.04 -3.18 -28.29
CA LYS A 28 4.00 -2.41 -27.04
C LYS A 28 4.41 -0.95 -27.27
N GLY A 29 3.54 -0.02 -26.86
CA GLY A 29 3.72 1.41 -27.06
C GLY A 29 3.05 1.97 -28.32
N GLU A 30 2.58 1.13 -29.25
CA GLU A 30 1.74 1.58 -30.35
C GLU A 30 0.35 2.01 -29.84
N THR A 31 -0.20 3.07 -30.44
CA THR A 31 -1.55 3.53 -30.13
C THR A 31 -2.59 2.62 -30.78
N VAL A 32 -3.34 1.91 -29.94
CA VAL A 32 -4.58 1.22 -30.30
C VAL A 32 -5.72 2.24 -30.31
N SER A 33 -6.44 2.33 -31.43
CA SER A 33 -7.64 3.17 -31.56
C SER A 33 -8.89 2.31 -31.57
N LEU A 34 -9.79 2.55 -30.61
CA LEU A 34 -11.04 1.84 -30.38
C LEU A 34 -12.22 2.74 -30.72
N SER A 35 -13.24 2.22 -31.41
CA SER A 35 -14.44 3.00 -31.74
C SER A 35 -15.65 2.08 -31.96
N VAL A 36 -16.83 2.58 -31.61
CA VAL A 36 -18.13 1.97 -31.93
C VAL A 36 -18.84 2.67 -33.09
N GLY A 37 -18.11 3.43 -33.92
CA GLY A 37 -18.68 4.25 -35.00
C GLY A 37 -19.18 5.60 -34.49
N THR A 38 -20.30 6.11 -35.02
CA THR A 38 -20.91 7.35 -34.53
C THR A 38 -21.73 7.07 -33.27
N LEU A 39 -21.50 7.86 -32.20
CA LEU A 39 -22.27 7.76 -30.96
C LEU A 39 -22.90 9.12 -30.65
N SER A 40 -24.21 9.13 -30.44
CA SER A 40 -24.93 10.34 -29.99
C SER A 40 -24.49 10.75 -28.58
N THR A 41 -24.57 12.06 -28.28
CA THR A 41 -24.25 12.62 -26.95
C THR A 41 -25.17 12.12 -25.83
N SER A 42 -26.30 11.51 -26.17
CA SER A 42 -27.18 10.82 -25.22
C SER A 42 -26.62 9.47 -24.72
N TYR A 43 -25.44 9.06 -25.20
CA TYR A 43 -24.81 7.81 -24.84
C TYR A 43 -23.33 7.98 -24.55
N ARG A 44 -22.80 7.12 -23.69
CA ARG A 44 -21.39 7.11 -23.30
C ARG A 44 -20.81 5.71 -23.49
N ALA A 45 -19.70 5.63 -24.23
CA ALA A 45 -18.93 4.40 -24.39
C ALA A 45 -17.87 4.29 -23.30
N TYR A 46 -17.79 3.11 -22.70
CA TYR A 46 -16.91 2.72 -21.60
C TYR A 46 -16.13 1.47 -22.02
N TRP A 47 -14.80 1.53 -21.99
CA TRP A 47 -13.92 0.49 -22.54
C TRP A 47 -13.16 -0.24 -21.43
N VAL A 48 -13.09 -1.58 -21.53
CA VAL A 48 -12.43 -2.47 -20.57
C VAL A 48 -11.56 -3.47 -21.32
N SER A 49 -10.40 -3.79 -20.77
CA SER A 49 -9.58 -4.92 -21.17
C SER A 49 -9.71 -6.05 -20.14
N SER A 50 -9.80 -7.30 -20.60
CA SER A 50 -9.74 -8.49 -19.75
C SER A 50 -8.44 -8.65 -18.97
N LYS A 51 -7.40 -7.87 -19.30
CA LYS A 51 -6.09 -7.93 -18.66
C LYS A 51 -5.71 -6.64 -17.92
N ASP A 52 -6.06 -5.48 -18.48
CA ASP A 52 -5.67 -4.18 -17.92
C ASP A 52 -6.81 -3.47 -17.16
N GLY A 53 -8.01 -4.06 -17.14
CA GLY A 53 -9.21 -3.45 -16.58
C GLY A 53 -9.72 -2.30 -17.43
N TYR A 54 -10.43 -1.33 -16.85
CA TYR A 54 -10.89 -0.15 -17.57
C TYR A 54 -9.78 0.62 -18.25
N LEU A 55 -10.10 1.06 -19.46
CA LEU A 55 -9.20 1.79 -20.33
C LEU A 55 -9.58 3.26 -20.38
N GLY A 56 -10.87 3.58 -20.40
CA GLY A 56 -11.35 4.95 -20.53
C GLY A 56 -12.78 5.08 -21.07
N TYR A 57 -13.29 6.31 -21.04
CA TYR A 57 -14.50 6.72 -21.75
C TYR A 57 -14.16 7.36 -23.09
N GLY A 58 -15.09 7.29 -24.03
CA GLY A 58 -15.04 8.08 -25.26
C GLY A 58 -15.22 7.23 -26.51
N ASN A 59 -15.46 7.93 -27.63
CA ASN A 59 -15.62 7.31 -28.93
C ASN A 59 -15.33 8.35 -30.03
N PRO A 60 -14.23 8.24 -30.79
CA PRO A 60 -13.20 7.21 -30.67
C PRO A 60 -12.37 7.35 -29.39
N PHE A 61 -11.84 6.24 -28.90
CA PHE A 61 -10.95 6.15 -27.74
C PHE A 61 -9.56 5.64 -28.17
N LYS A 62 -8.49 6.16 -27.59
CA LYS A 62 -7.10 5.82 -27.97
C LYS A 62 -6.29 5.43 -26.74
N ILE A 63 -5.51 4.36 -26.85
CA ILE A 63 -4.67 3.86 -25.77
C ILE A 63 -3.36 3.28 -26.30
N ALA A 64 -2.24 3.59 -25.67
CA ALA A 64 -0.92 3.07 -26.03
C ALA A 64 -0.24 2.29 -24.89
N THR A 65 -0.93 2.15 -23.77
CA THR A 65 -0.38 1.65 -22.51
C THR A 65 -0.72 0.20 -22.21
N LEU A 66 -1.49 -0.48 -23.07
CA LEU A 66 -1.93 -1.87 -22.87
C LEU A 66 -0.73 -2.80 -22.57
N SER A 67 -0.87 -3.71 -21.59
CA SER A 67 0.18 -4.66 -21.20
C SER A 67 0.49 -5.67 -22.31
N LEU A 68 1.57 -6.46 -22.19
CA LEU A 68 1.91 -7.46 -23.22
C LEU A 68 0.93 -8.64 -23.16
N GLY A 69 0.61 -9.25 -24.31
CA GLY A 69 -0.19 -10.47 -24.44
C GLY A 69 -1.57 -10.22 -25.05
N LEU A 70 -2.43 -11.24 -24.98
CA LEU A 70 -3.78 -11.19 -25.54
C LEU A 70 -4.77 -10.48 -24.59
N HIS A 71 -5.51 -9.52 -25.13
CA HIS A 71 -6.57 -8.79 -24.45
C HIS A 71 -7.91 -9.05 -25.14
N THR A 72 -8.96 -9.32 -24.37
CA THR A 72 -10.34 -9.12 -24.81
C THR A 72 -10.76 -7.71 -24.41
N ILE A 73 -10.94 -6.84 -25.39
CA ILE A 73 -11.42 -5.48 -25.21
C ILE A 73 -12.95 -5.49 -25.28
N THR A 74 -13.62 -5.08 -24.22
CA THR A 74 -15.08 -4.97 -24.11
C THR A 74 -15.49 -3.51 -24.06
N VAL A 75 -16.49 -3.13 -24.84
CA VAL A 75 -17.18 -1.85 -24.73
C VAL A 75 -18.56 -2.04 -24.11
N TYR A 76 -18.91 -1.15 -23.20
CA TYR A 76 -20.25 -1.00 -22.67
C TYR A 76 -20.76 0.38 -23.07
N ILE A 77 -21.97 0.48 -23.58
CA ILE A 77 -22.61 1.75 -23.91
C ILE A 77 -23.76 1.96 -22.95
N TYR A 78 -23.71 3.08 -22.24
CA TYR A 78 -24.73 3.50 -21.31
C TYR A 78 -25.48 4.70 -21.86
N ARG A 79 -26.77 4.80 -21.57
CA ARG A 79 -27.52 6.04 -21.79
C ARG A 79 -27.13 7.05 -20.71
N THR A 80 -26.84 8.29 -21.10
CA THR A 80 -26.28 9.30 -20.18
C THR A 80 -27.27 9.81 -19.15
N SER A 81 -28.57 9.73 -19.42
CA SER A 81 -29.62 10.24 -18.52
C SER A 81 -29.85 9.38 -17.28
N ASP A 82 -29.67 8.06 -17.39
CA ASP A 82 -30.09 7.09 -16.37
C ASP A 82 -29.07 5.96 -16.15
N TRP A 83 -27.93 5.98 -16.84
CA TRP A 83 -26.88 4.96 -16.77
C TRP A 83 -27.37 3.53 -17.05
N VAL A 84 -28.46 3.39 -17.80
CA VAL A 84 -28.92 2.08 -18.23
C VAL A 84 -27.98 1.56 -19.31
N LEU A 85 -27.46 0.34 -19.13
CA LEU A 85 -26.67 -0.37 -20.13
C LEU A 85 -27.55 -0.69 -21.33
N VAL A 86 -27.19 -0.14 -22.49
CA VAL A 86 -27.94 -0.36 -23.74
C VAL A 86 -27.21 -1.25 -24.73
N TYR A 87 -25.90 -1.43 -24.59
CA TYR A 87 -25.11 -2.30 -25.45
C TYR A 87 -23.82 -2.80 -24.79
N LYS A 88 -23.42 -4.03 -25.13
CA LYS A 88 -22.14 -4.64 -24.77
C LYS A 88 -21.55 -5.32 -26.01
N GLY A 89 -20.30 -5.01 -26.34
CA GLY A 89 -19.56 -5.64 -27.45
C GLY A 89 -18.13 -5.95 -27.04
N SER A 90 -17.47 -6.89 -27.71
CA SER A 90 -16.05 -7.19 -27.43
C SER A 90 -15.27 -7.60 -28.69
N GLY A 91 -13.96 -7.40 -28.65
CA GLY A 91 -13.01 -7.82 -29.68
C GLY A 91 -11.64 -8.13 -29.06
N SER A 92 -10.78 -8.85 -29.77
CA SER A 92 -9.46 -9.25 -29.26
C SER A 92 -8.34 -8.40 -29.84
N VAL A 93 -7.37 -8.06 -29.00
CA VAL A 93 -6.14 -7.33 -29.36
C VAL A 93 -4.96 -8.00 -28.67
N GLU A 94 -3.94 -8.39 -29.41
CA GLU A 94 -2.69 -8.90 -28.88
C GLU A 94 -1.60 -7.81 -28.89
N ILE A 95 -0.93 -7.60 -27.77
CA ILE A 95 0.19 -6.67 -27.66
C ILE A 95 1.48 -7.46 -27.57
N VAL A 96 2.32 -7.38 -28.59
CA VAL A 96 3.61 -8.09 -28.66
C VAL A 96 4.77 -7.15 -28.30
N ALA A 97 5.86 -7.73 -27.83
CA ALA A 97 7.08 -6.97 -27.61
C ALA A 97 7.64 -6.46 -28.97
N PRO A 98 8.39 -5.34 -28.99
CA PRO A 98 9.08 -4.91 -30.20
C PRO A 98 10.06 -6.01 -30.66
N ALA A 99 10.18 -6.20 -31.97
CA ALA A 99 11.18 -7.11 -32.53
C ALA A 99 12.57 -6.66 -32.04
N PRO A 100 13.41 -7.59 -31.51
CA PRO A 100 14.72 -7.23 -31.01
C PRO A 100 15.58 -6.69 -32.16
N ALA A 101 16.26 -5.57 -31.93
CA ALA A 101 17.36 -5.16 -32.80
C ALA A 101 18.46 -6.23 -32.76
N PRO A 102 19.19 -6.50 -33.86
CA PRO A 102 20.27 -7.47 -33.86
C PRO A 102 21.34 -7.01 -32.87
N THR A 103 21.40 -7.71 -31.74
CA THR A 103 22.33 -7.45 -30.65
C THR A 103 23.24 -8.67 -30.55
N PRO A 104 24.56 -8.50 -30.37
CA PRO A 104 25.50 -9.62 -30.27
C PRO A 104 25.12 -10.57 -29.14
N THR A 105 25.47 -11.84 -29.33
CA THR A 105 25.24 -12.95 -28.42
C THR A 105 25.48 -12.56 -26.95
N PRO A 106 24.49 -12.72 -26.07
CA PRO A 106 24.68 -12.44 -24.66
C PRO A 106 25.67 -13.46 -24.08
N THR A 107 26.74 -12.96 -23.48
CA THR A 107 27.50 -13.72 -22.48
C THR A 107 26.58 -13.89 -21.27
N PRO A 108 26.47 -15.09 -20.67
CA PRO A 108 25.63 -15.30 -19.49
C PRO A 108 26.03 -14.31 -18.40
N THR A 109 25.09 -13.44 -18.00
CA THR A 109 25.25 -12.66 -16.77
C THR A 109 25.24 -13.67 -15.63
N PRO A 110 26.30 -13.73 -14.79
CA PRO A 110 26.28 -14.59 -13.63
C PRO A 110 25.10 -14.19 -12.75
N THR A 111 24.33 -15.17 -12.29
CA THR A 111 23.55 -15.03 -11.07
C THR A 111 24.47 -14.37 -10.04
N PRO A 112 24.13 -13.20 -9.46
CA PRO A 112 25.00 -12.60 -8.46
C PRO A 112 25.25 -13.66 -7.39
N ALA A 113 26.51 -14.03 -7.22
CA ALA A 113 26.94 -14.85 -6.10
C ALA A 113 26.41 -14.19 -4.83
N PRO A 114 25.96 -14.95 -3.82
CA PRO A 114 25.55 -14.37 -2.56
C PRO A 114 26.74 -13.59 -2.01
N THR A 115 26.71 -12.27 -2.11
CA THR A 115 27.43 -11.41 -1.19
C THR A 115 27.01 -11.94 0.18
N THR A 116 27.94 -12.24 1.08
CA THR A 116 27.63 -12.64 2.46
C THR A 116 26.75 -11.56 3.10
N GLY A 117 25.44 -11.71 2.92
CA GLY A 117 24.49 -10.66 3.23
C GLY A 117 24.09 -10.77 4.68
N LEU A 118 23.81 -9.62 5.28
CA LEU A 118 23.25 -9.58 6.62
C LEU A 118 21.91 -10.32 6.63
N THR A 119 21.70 -11.13 7.66
CA THR A 119 20.39 -11.70 7.98
C THR A 119 19.80 -10.92 9.14
N TYR A 120 18.76 -10.14 8.88
CA TYR A 120 18.13 -9.26 9.88
C TYR A 120 16.76 -8.77 9.41
N ALA A 121 15.91 -8.36 10.36
CA ALA A 121 14.71 -7.59 10.07
C ALA A 121 15.09 -6.12 9.80
N PRO A 122 14.73 -5.54 8.65
CA PRO A 122 15.03 -4.14 8.35
C PRO A 122 14.18 -3.20 9.22
N GLY A 123 14.78 -2.10 9.65
CA GLY A 123 14.05 -1.02 10.30
C GLY A 123 13.31 -0.15 9.29
N GLU A 124 12.18 0.44 9.68
CA GLU A 124 11.36 1.27 8.76
C GLU A 124 12.09 2.53 8.28
N PHE A 125 13.10 2.99 9.02
CA PHE A 125 13.97 4.10 8.64
C PHE A 125 14.97 3.78 7.53
N GLU A 126 15.09 2.51 7.11
CA GLU A 126 15.92 2.09 5.99
C GLU A 126 15.33 2.52 4.65
N GLU A 127 16.11 2.34 3.58
CA GLU A 127 15.67 2.71 2.25
C GLU A 127 14.47 1.85 1.81
N VAL A 128 13.45 2.52 1.28
CA VAL A 128 12.19 1.92 0.85
C VAL A 128 12.17 1.91 -0.67
N LYS A 129 11.90 0.74 -1.27
CA LYS A 129 11.79 0.61 -2.73
C LYS A 129 10.37 0.77 -3.25
N LEU A 130 9.37 0.45 -2.44
CA LEU A 130 7.96 0.48 -2.80
C LEU A 130 7.14 0.71 -1.54
N LEU A 131 6.12 1.55 -1.62
CA LEU A 131 5.11 1.69 -0.58
C LEU A 131 3.81 1.01 -1.03
N LEU A 132 3.15 0.31 -0.12
CA LEU A 132 1.88 -0.37 -0.37
C LEU A 132 0.75 0.32 0.39
N LEU A 133 -0.40 0.43 -0.26
CA LEU A 133 -1.68 0.90 0.28
C LEU A 133 -2.75 -0.17 0.03
N GLY A 134 -3.74 -0.29 0.91
CA GLY A 134 -4.93 -1.13 0.72
C GLY A 134 -6.20 -0.28 0.63
N CYS A 135 -7.12 -0.59 -0.28
CA CYS A 135 -8.38 0.14 -0.44
C CYS A 135 -9.55 -0.83 -0.64
N PRO A 136 -10.39 -1.04 0.39
CA PRO A 136 -11.62 -1.82 0.30
C PRO A 136 -12.73 -1.03 -0.40
N ASP A 137 -13.82 -1.72 -0.73
CA ASP A 137 -15.03 -1.17 -1.35
C ASP A 137 -15.90 -0.32 -0.40
N THR A 138 -15.58 -0.30 0.90
CA THR A 138 -16.22 0.60 1.87
C THR A 138 -15.85 2.07 1.67
N TYR A 139 -14.81 2.36 0.87
CA TYR A 139 -14.27 3.70 0.61
C TYR A 139 -13.95 4.51 1.86
N MET A 140 -13.76 3.83 3.00
CA MET A 140 -13.44 4.49 4.25
C MET A 140 -12.13 5.25 4.04
N VAL A 141 -12.13 6.55 4.37
CA VAL A 141 -10.94 7.43 4.41
C VAL A 141 -10.13 7.57 3.12
N SER A 142 -10.69 7.31 1.94
CA SER A 142 -9.99 7.44 0.65
C SER A 142 -9.49 8.86 0.33
N ASP A 143 -10.07 9.88 0.94
CA ASP A 143 -9.67 11.29 0.84
C ASP A 143 -8.28 11.60 1.41
N ILE A 144 -7.71 10.70 2.23
CA ILE A 144 -6.33 10.84 2.71
C ILE A 144 -5.30 10.49 1.61
N TYR A 145 -5.67 9.63 0.66
CA TYR A 145 -4.74 9.15 -0.37
C TYR A 145 -4.23 10.26 -1.28
N PRO A 146 -5.04 11.21 -1.77
CA PRO A 146 -4.52 12.33 -2.54
C PRO A 146 -3.45 13.15 -1.79
N GLN A 147 -3.68 13.46 -0.51
CA GLN A 147 -2.73 14.23 0.30
C GLN A 147 -1.41 13.47 0.44
N PHE A 148 -1.50 12.16 0.67
CA PHE A 148 -0.36 11.28 0.78
C PHE A 148 0.42 11.15 -0.55
N LEU A 149 -0.28 10.86 -1.64
CA LEU A 149 0.30 10.66 -2.97
C LEU A 149 0.97 11.94 -3.51
N ALA A 150 0.41 13.11 -3.21
CA ALA A 150 1.07 14.38 -3.53
C ALA A 150 2.43 14.52 -2.82
N GLY A 151 2.53 14.10 -1.56
CA GLY A 151 3.77 14.21 -0.78
C GLY A 151 4.84 13.15 -1.11
N ILE A 152 4.43 11.98 -1.63
CA ILE A 152 5.32 10.86 -1.99
C ILE A 152 5.79 10.89 -3.45
N ARG A 153 5.19 11.73 -4.30
CA ARG A 153 5.60 11.90 -5.70
C ARG A 153 7.11 12.16 -5.81
N GLY A 154 7.80 11.31 -6.58
CA GLY A 154 9.25 11.37 -6.77
C GLY A 154 10.11 10.86 -5.61
N VAL A 155 9.49 10.39 -4.51
CA VAL A 155 10.19 9.85 -3.33
C VAL A 155 10.26 8.33 -3.38
N CYS A 156 9.13 7.69 -3.67
CA CYS A 156 9.00 6.24 -3.72
C CYS A 156 7.80 5.89 -4.61
N PRO A 157 7.89 4.87 -5.48
CA PRO A 157 6.70 4.37 -6.17
C PRO A 157 5.70 3.81 -5.15
N THR A 158 4.42 3.89 -5.50
CA THR A 158 3.32 3.38 -4.67
C THR A 158 2.53 2.31 -5.43
N ARG A 159 2.11 1.25 -4.73
CA ARG A 159 1.18 0.24 -5.24
C ARG A 159 -0.04 0.16 -4.35
N ILE A 160 -1.22 0.26 -4.95
CA ILE A 160 -2.50 0.26 -4.25
C ILE A 160 -3.22 -1.05 -4.54
N TYR A 161 -3.47 -1.83 -3.50
CA TYR A 161 -4.30 -3.02 -3.55
C TYR A 161 -5.76 -2.59 -3.43
N VAL A 162 -6.55 -2.88 -4.45
CA VAL A 162 -7.95 -2.46 -4.55
C VAL A 162 -8.82 -3.70 -4.58
N ASP A 163 -9.88 -3.70 -3.77
CA ASP A 163 -10.75 -4.86 -3.61
C ASP A 163 -11.28 -5.36 -4.95
N ASN A 164 -11.71 -4.42 -5.80
CA ASN A 164 -12.21 -4.70 -7.12
C ASN A 164 -11.96 -3.51 -8.08
N ASP A 165 -12.26 -3.73 -9.35
CA ASP A 165 -12.05 -2.74 -10.41
C ASP A 165 -12.92 -1.48 -10.25
N TYR A 166 -14.10 -1.54 -9.60
CA TYR A 166 -14.89 -0.33 -9.34
C TYR A 166 -14.17 0.61 -8.37
N VAL A 167 -13.58 0.05 -7.31
CA VAL A 167 -12.77 0.82 -6.36
C VAL A 167 -11.61 1.51 -7.07
N ARG A 168 -10.96 0.80 -8.00
CA ARG A 168 -9.91 1.38 -8.84
C ARG A 168 -10.41 2.61 -9.61
N TYR A 169 -11.59 2.56 -10.21
CA TYR A 169 -12.13 3.67 -11.01
C TYR A 169 -12.45 4.88 -10.15
N ASP A 170 -13.07 4.65 -9.00
CA ASP A 170 -13.40 5.72 -8.06
C ASP A 170 -12.12 6.40 -7.53
N LEU A 171 -11.07 5.64 -7.25
CA LEU A 171 -9.77 6.20 -6.90
C LEU A 171 -9.12 6.99 -8.04
N VAL A 172 -9.18 6.49 -9.27
CA VAL A 172 -8.66 7.20 -10.45
C VAL A 172 -9.34 8.55 -10.61
N ASP A 173 -10.67 8.59 -10.48
CA ASP A 173 -11.46 9.82 -10.57
C ASP A 173 -11.15 10.77 -9.41
N LEU A 174 -11.05 10.25 -8.17
CA LEU A 174 -10.64 11.02 -6.99
C LEU A 174 -9.26 11.68 -7.19
N PHE A 175 -8.28 10.92 -7.68
CA PHE A 175 -6.92 11.42 -7.87
C PHE A 175 -6.81 12.44 -9.00
N ASN A 176 -7.62 12.29 -10.06
CA ASN A 176 -7.73 13.30 -11.12
C ASN A 176 -8.37 14.59 -10.59
N GLN A 177 -9.46 14.50 -9.82
CA GLN A 177 -10.13 15.65 -9.21
C GLN A 177 -9.22 16.39 -8.22
N ALA A 178 -8.41 15.65 -7.46
CA ALA A 178 -7.43 16.22 -6.53
C ALA A 178 -6.13 16.72 -7.19
N GLY A 179 -5.97 16.57 -8.52
CA GLY A 179 -4.79 17.03 -9.25
C GLY A 179 -3.52 16.20 -9.05
N VAL A 180 -3.63 15.03 -8.41
CA VAL A 180 -2.50 14.11 -8.19
C VAL A 180 -2.21 13.32 -9.47
N GLY A 181 -3.22 13.03 -10.28
CA GLY A 181 -3.08 12.21 -11.50
C GLY A 181 -2.85 10.73 -11.19
N ASN A 182 -2.42 9.95 -12.17
CA ASN A 182 -2.40 8.47 -12.09
C ASN A 182 -1.12 7.82 -12.65
N THR A 183 -0.01 8.55 -12.71
CA THR A 183 1.23 8.10 -13.37
C THR A 183 2.30 7.54 -12.44
N ASP A 184 2.25 7.87 -11.15
CA ASP A 184 3.34 7.60 -10.21
C ASP A 184 2.99 6.49 -9.19
N HIS A 185 1.84 5.85 -9.39
CA HIS A 185 1.36 4.71 -8.63
C HIS A 185 0.75 3.65 -9.54
N SER A 186 0.70 2.42 -9.04
CA SER A 186 0.14 1.26 -9.73
C SER A 186 -1.00 0.66 -8.91
N TYR A 187 -1.86 -0.12 -9.56
CA TYR A 187 -2.97 -0.81 -8.93
C TYR A 187 -2.79 -2.32 -9.06
N VAL A 188 -3.17 -3.05 -8.02
CA VAL A 188 -3.36 -4.51 -8.05
C VAL A 188 -4.76 -4.79 -7.58
N THR A 189 -5.58 -5.39 -8.45
CA THR A 189 -6.91 -5.85 -8.08
C THR A 189 -6.78 -7.16 -7.31
N ALA A 190 -7.01 -7.10 -6.00
CA ALA A 190 -7.01 -8.23 -5.08
C ALA A 190 -8.00 -7.90 -3.95
N PRO A 191 -8.92 -8.82 -3.61
CA PRO A 191 -9.87 -8.57 -2.53
C PRO A 191 -9.18 -8.11 -1.25
N VAL A 192 -9.74 -7.10 -0.59
CA VAL A 192 -9.27 -6.60 0.71
C VAL A 192 -10.48 -6.24 1.56
N ASP A 193 -10.47 -6.68 2.82
CA ASP A 193 -11.58 -6.48 3.74
C ASP A 193 -11.48 -5.13 4.47
N THR A 194 -10.27 -4.59 4.61
CA THR A 194 -10.02 -3.30 5.28
C THR A 194 -8.93 -2.44 4.65
N ILE A 195 -8.90 -1.18 5.07
CA ILE A 195 -7.84 -0.21 4.76
C ILE A 195 -6.53 -0.47 5.52
N TRP A 196 -6.52 -1.34 6.53
CA TRP A 196 -5.44 -1.45 7.52
C TRP A 196 -4.28 -2.33 7.04
N ILE A 197 -3.74 -2.04 5.84
CA ILE A 197 -2.66 -2.84 5.24
C ILE A 197 -1.40 -2.89 6.09
N ARG A 198 -1.22 -1.99 7.05
CA ARG A 198 -0.17 -2.12 8.06
C ARG A 198 -0.31 -3.40 8.87
N ASP A 199 -1.52 -3.77 9.22
CA ASP A 199 -1.78 -4.85 10.15
C ASP A 199 -1.68 -6.21 9.47
N TYR A 200 -2.31 -6.35 8.31
CA TYR A 200 -2.37 -7.59 7.55
C TYR A 200 -1.30 -7.71 6.45
N GLY A 201 -0.67 -6.61 6.06
CA GLY A 201 0.26 -6.59 4.94
C GLY A 201 1.58 -7.32 5.21
N PRO A 202 2.41 -7.51 4.17
CA PRO A 202 3.65 -8.26 4.29
C PRO A 202 4.66 -7.52 5.18
N LEU A 203 5.08 -8.17 6.26
CA LEU A 203 6.33 -7.81 6.94
C LEU A 203 7.51 -8.41 6.16
N PHE A 204 8.71 -7.89 6.39
CA PHE A 204 9.89 -8.31 5.64
C PHE A 204 11.06 -8.66 6.55
N MET A 205 11.88 -9.58 6.08
CA MET A 205 13.21 -9.86 6.65
C MET A 205 14.21 -10.01 5.50
N LYS A 206 15.46 -9.60 5.71
CA LYS A 206 16.58 -9.80 4.78
C LYS A 206 17.32 -11.07 5.19
N ASN A 207 17.41 -12.06 4.30
CA ASN A 207 18.15 -13.31 4.50
C ASN A 207 19.31 -13.34 3.52
N GLN A 208 20.54 -13.18 4.00
CA GLN A 208 21.71 -13.15 3.11
C GLN A 208 21.53 -12.14 1.97
N GLY A 209 20.93 -10.98 2.27
CA GLY A 209 20.66 -9.92 1.29
C GLY A 209 19.41 -10.13 0.42
N ARG A 210 18.73 -11.28 0.51
CA ARG A 210 17.45 -11.52 -0.19
C ARG A 210 16.27 -11.16 0.71
N LEU A 211 15.29 -10.44 0.18
CA LEU A 211 14.04 -10.20 0.89
C LEU A 211 13.16 -11.44 0.91
N GLU A 212 12.61 -11.71 2.08
CA GLU A 212 11.58 -12.71 2.32
C GLU A 212 10.40 -12.04 3.03
N VAL A 213 9.18 -12.38 2.61
CA VAL A 213 7.95 -11.94 3.25
C VAL A 213 7.76 -12.77 4.51
N VAL A 214 7.53 -12.10 5.64
CA VAL A 214 7.01 -12.74 6.85
C VAL A 214 5.51 -12.51 6.86
N ASP A 215 4.78 -13.61 6.75
CA ASP A 215 3.32 -13.64 6.63
C ASP A 215 2.73 -13.93 8.00
N LEU A 216 2.06 -12.93 8.58
CA LEU A 216 1.43 -13.04 9.89
C LEU A 216 0.11 -13.83 9.77
N GLN A 217 -0.34 -14.44 10.87
CA GLN A 217 -1.70 -14.96 10.92
C GLN A 217 -2.64 -13.83 11.35
N TYR A 218 -3.43 -13.31 10.42
CA TYR A 218 -4.49 -12.35 10.71
C TYR A 218 -5.77 -13.03 11.22
N TYR A 219 -6.73 -12.23 11.69
CA TYR A 219 -7.87 -12.76 12.44
C TYR A 219 -8.96 -13.36 11.54
N PRO A 220 -9.70 -14.39 12.01
CA PRO A 220 -10.81 -14.97 11.25
C PRO A 220 -11.85 -13.92 10.83
N GLY A 221 -12.37 -14.05 9.60
CA GLY A 221 -13.32 -13.08 9.02
C GLY A 221 -12.63 -11.89 8.37
N ARG A 222 -11.30 -11.95 8.22
CA ARG A 222 -10.46 -11.03 7.45
C ARG A 222 -9.61 -11.81 6.44
N ASP A 223 -10.22 -12.83 5.85
CA ASP A 223 -9.52 -13.82 5.05
C ASP A 223 -8.90 -13.22 3.77
N ASN A 224 -9.47 -12.14 3.24
CA ASN A 224 -8.90 -11.44 2.09
C ASN A 224 -7.71 -10.58 2.50
N ASP A 225 -7.81 -9.87 3.62
CA ASP A 225 -6.70 -9.13 4.23
C ASP A 225 -5.51 -10.08 4.54
N ASP A 226 -5.77 -11.23 5.18
CA ASP A 226 -4.79 -12.27 5.52
C ASP A 226 -4.09 -12.86 4.27
N ALA A 227 -4.73 -12.82 3.10
CA ALA A 227 -4.16 -13.35 1.86
C ALA A 227 -3.17 -12.37 1.17
N ILE A 228 -3.19 -11.08 1.52
CA ILE A 228 -2.43 -10.04 0.82
C ILE A 228 -0.91 -10.24 0.86
N PRO A 229 -0.26 -10.66 1.97
CA PRO A 229 1.16 -10.96 1.97
C PRO A 229 1.54 -11.98 0.89
N GLY A 230 0.72 -13.02 0.70
CA GLY A 230 0.89 -14.03 -0.35
C GLY A 230 0.72 -13.47 -1.77
N VAL A 231 -0.21 -12.53 -1.97
CA VAL A 231 -0.37 -11.81 -3.25
C VAL A 231 0.88 -10.99 -3.57
N VAL A 232 1.40 -10.24 -2.59
CA VAL A 232 2.63 -9.44 -2.77
C VAL A 232 3.82 -10.34 -3.07
N ALA A 233 4.01 -11.40 -2.28
CA ALA A 233 5.10 -12.34 -2.44
C ALA A 233 5.11 -12.98 -3.83
N ARG A 234 3.94 -13.41 -4.33
CA ARG A 234 3.81 -13.99 -5.67
C ARG A 234 4.10 -12.99 -6.78
N ALA A 235 3.58 -11.77 -6.66
CA ALA A 235 3.75 -10.72 -7.67
C ALA A 235 5.22 -10.32 -7.85
N ASP A 236 5.98 -10.26 -6.74
CA ASP A 236 7.35 -9.75 -6.74
C ASP A 236 8.43 -10.85 -6.56
N GLY A 237 8.04 -12.12 -6.45
CA GLY A 237 8.95 -13.26 -6.38
C GLY A 237 9.67 -13.44 -5.03
N TYR A 238 9.06 -13.00 -3.93
CA TYR A 238 9.61 -13.19 -2.59
C TYR A 238 9.26 -14.59 -2.03
N PRO A 239 10.21 -15.28 -1.38
CA PRO A 239 9.88 -16.38 -0.49
C PRO A 239 8.96 -15.93 0.63
N VAL A 240 8.09 -16.83 1.10
CA VAL A 240 7.17 -16.58 2.21
C VAL A 240 7.60 -17.40 3.43
N ARG A 241 7.66 -16.74 4.58
CA ARG A 241 7.82 -17.34 5.90
C ARG A 241 6.50 -17.16 6.68
N PRO A 242 5.68 -18.20 6.81
CA PRO A 242 4.49 -18.11 7.64
C PRO A 242 4.89 -18.00 9.12
N LEU A 243 4.23 -17.10 9.84
CA LEU A 243 4.34 -16.92 11.28
C LEU A 243 2.95 -17.11 11.91
N SER A 244 2.69 -18.33 12.39
CA SER A 244 1.42 -18.72 13.03
C SER A 244 1.29 -18.14 14.45
N LEU A 245 1.16 -16.82 14.53
CA LEU A 245 0.81 -16.02 15.69
C LEU A 245 -0.24 -14.99 15.25
N TYR A 246 -1.32 -14.87 16.03
CA TYR A 246 -2.25 -13.75 15.86
C TYR A 246 -1.52 -12.46 16.19
N TRP A 247 -1.23 -11.68 15.16
CA TRP A 247 -0.43 -10.47 15.29
C TRP A 247 -0.71 -9.52 14.14
N GLU A 248 -0.25 -8.29 14.28
CA GLU A 248 -0.55 -7.17 13.42
C GLU A 248 0.73 -6.36 13.21
N GLY A 249 1.00 -5.93 11.99
CA GLY A 249 2.18 -5.12 11.69
C GLY A 249 2.20 -3.75 12.38
N GLY A 250 1.05 -3.18 12.79
CA GLY A 250 1.00 -1.97 13.65
C GLY A 250 1.55 -2.22 15.05
N ASN A 251 1.52 -3.47 15.50
CA ASN A 251 2.13 -3.93 16.75
C ASN A 251 3.51 -4.56 16.54
N TYR A 252 4.24 -4.14 15.51
CA TYR A 252 5.58 -4.62 15.18
C TYR A 252 6.49 -3.48 14.71
N THR A 253 7.75 -3.52 15.11
CA THR A 253 8.82 -2.77 14.43
C THR A 253 10.17 -3.46 14.63
N SER A 254 11.18 -3.09 13.85
CA SER A 254 12.57 -3.49 14.04
C SER A 254 13.49 -2.29 14.13
N ASP A 255 14.55 -2.43 14.91
CA ASP A 255 15.61 -1.43 15.01
C ASP A 255 16.72 -1.61 13.96
N GLY A 256 16.59 -2.58 13.03
CA GLY A 256 17.61 -2.89 12.02
C GLY A 256 18.92 -3.45 12.59
N GLN A 257 19.01 -3.68 13.91
CA GLN A 257 20.21 -4.15 14.62
C GLN A 257 19.98 -5.49 15.33
N GLY A 258 18.95 -6.23 14.90
CA GLY A 258 18.63 -7.54 15.46
C GLY A 258 17.72 -7.48 16.68
N ASN A 259 17.05 -6.35 16.95
CA ASN A 259 15.90 -6.34 17.84
C ASN A 259 14.60 -6.10 17.06
N THR A 260 13.56 -6.81 17.51
CA THR A 260 12.18 -6.51 17.15
C THR A 260 11.41 -6.07 18.39
N TRP A 261 10.35 -5.31 18.17
CA TRP A 261 9.57 -4.68 19.22
C TRP A 261 8.08 -4.82 18.94
N SER A 262 7.31 -5.05 19.99
CA SER A 262 5.84 -4.95 20.01
C SER A 262 5.39 -4.37 21.35
N THR A 263 4.09 -4.22 21.55
CA THR A 263 3.54 -4.21 22.89
C THR A 263 3.46 -5.62 23.47
N ASN A 264 3.37 -5.72 24.80
CA ASN A 264 3.12 -6.98 25.49
C ASN A 264 1.70 -7.54 25.27
N TRP A 265 0.85 -6.86 24.49
CA TRP A 265 -0.43 -7.42 24.04
C TRP A 265 -0.27 -8.66 23.17
N LEU A 266 0.87 -8.80 22.47
CA LEU A 266 1.19 -9.99 21.66
C LEU A 266 0.95 -11.31 22.43
N TYR A 267 1.30 -11.35 23.72
CA TYR A 267 1.08 -12.53 24.55
C TYR A 267 -0.40 -12.76 24.89
N GLY A 268 -1.16 -11.68 25.10
CA GLY A 268 -2.60 -11.73 25.37
C GLY A 268 -3.43 -12.16 24.16
N ALA A 269 -2.96 -11.86 22.95
CA ALA A 269 -3.58 -12.32 21.70
C ALA A 269 -3.30 -13.81 21.40
N ASN A 270 -2.31 -14.41 22.06
CA ASN A 270 -1.79 -15.76 21.76
C ASN A 270 -1.74 -16.63 23.02
N THR A 271 -2.84 -16.71 23.77
CA THR A 271 -2.94 -17.42 25.07
C THR A 271 -2.71 -18.93 25.00
N ASN A 272 -2.80 -19.50 23.81
CA ASN A 272 -2.45 -20.88 23.48
C ASN A 272 -0.93 -21.16 23.47
N TYR A 273 -0.09 -20.12 23.60
CA TYR A 273 1.35 -20.24 23.69
C TYR A 273 1.88 -19.58 24.98
N THR A 274 2.93 -20.15 25.55
CA THR A 274 3.72 -19.47 26.59
C THR A 274 4.50 -18.29 26.00
N GLN A 275 4.89 -17.31 26.82
CA GLN A 275 5.70 -16.18 26.36
C GLN A 275 7.00 -16.63 25.68
N SER A 276 7.66 -17.68 26.18
CA SER A 276 8.87 -18.22 25.57
C SER A 276 8.60 -18.82 24.17
N GLN A 277 7.48 -19.51 23.98
CA GLN A 277 7.08 -20.04 22.67
C GLN A 277 6.77 -18.93 21.67
N VAL A 278 6.05 -17.88 22.10
CA VAL A 278 5.82 -16.68 21.28
C VAL A 278 7.15 -16.07 20.87
N ASN A 279 8.04 -15.79 21.82
CA ASN A 279 9.35 -15.20 21.55
C ASN A 279 10.21 -16.07 20.62
N SER A 280 10.16 -17.39 20.77
CA SER A 280 10.85 -18.33 19.88
C SER A 280 10.33 -18.24 18.45
N LYS A 281 9.00 -18.18 18.26
CA LYS A 281 8.39 -18.04 16.92
C LYS A 281 8.78 -16.72 16.26
N VAL A 282 8.74 -15.60 17.00
CA VAL A 282 9.18 -14.29 16.48
C VAL A 282 10.66 -14.31 16.10
N SER A 283 11.51 -14.87 16.97
CA SER A 283 12.96 -14.94 16.72
C SER A 283 13.31 -15.85 15.53
N GLN A 284 12.52 -16.90 15.28
CA GLN A 284 12.68 -17.76 14.10
C GLN A 284 12.29 -17.05 12.81
N ALA A 285 11.26 -16.18 12.85
CA ALA A 285 10.77 -15.46 11.68
C ALA A 285 11.67 -14.26 11.30
N PHE A 286 12.08 -13.46 12.29
CA PHE A 286 12.77 -12.18 12.04
C PHE A 286 14.26 -12.19 12.37
N THR A 287 14.75 -13.26 13.01
CA THR A 287 16.08 -13.33 13.64
C THR A 287 16.27 -12.30 14.76
N GLY A 288 17.20 -12.56 15.68
CA GLY A 288 17.50 -11.64 16.77
C GLY A 288 16.53 -11.73 17.96
N LYS A 289 16.53 -10.70 18.81
CA LYS A 289 15.81 -10.68 20.09
C LYS A 289 14.49 -9.93 19.97
N HIS A 290 13.42 -10.55 20.44
CA HIS A 290 12.13 -9.89 20.59
C HIS A 290 12.01 -9.18 21.95
N ASN A 291 11.55 -7.93 21.94
CA ASN A 291 11.33 -7.11 23.12
C ASN A 291 9.91 -6.53 23.10
N THR A 292 9.39 -6.19 24.28
CA THR A 292 8.04 -5.62 24.41
C THR A 292 8.00 -4.31 25.19
N LEU A 293 7.08 -3.43 24.84
CA LEU A 293 6.65 -2.29 25.65
C LEU A 293 5.26 -2.55 26.24
N GLU A 294 4.86 -1.83 27.28
CA GLU A 294 3.49 -1.89 27.78
C GLU A 294 2.53 -1.25 26.78
N TYR A 295 1.42 -1.92 26.44
CA TYR A 295 0.33 -1.30 25.69
C TYR A 295 -0.37 -0.20 26.52
N GLN A 296 -1.11 0.68 25.83
CA GLN A 296 -1.83 1.79 26.46
C GLN A 296 -3.32 1.46 26.63
N LEU A 297 -3.96 2.04 27.66
CA LEU A 297 -5.40 1.87 27.92
C LEU A 297 -6.21 2.86 27.07
N ASN A 298 -7.44 2.49 26.71
CA ASN A 298 -8.38 3.31 25.91
C ASN A 298 -7.78 3.84 24.59
N ASP A 299 -7.01 3.00 23.90
CA ASP A 299 -6.27 3.37 22.68
C ASP A 299 -7.03 3.08 21.37
N GLY A 300 -8.36 3.09 21.42
CA GLY A 300 -9.19 2.64 20.31
C GLY A 300 -9.28 1.11 20.16
N GLY A 301 -8.64 0.36 21.06
CA GLY A 301 -8.72 -1.09 21.12
C GLY A 301 -7.60 -1.81 20.37
N THR A 302 -6.69 -1.06 19.72
CA THR A 302 -5.60 -1.62 18.92
C THR A 302 -4.53 -2.27 19.80
N ARG A 303 -4.12 -1.61 20.89
CA ARG A 303 -2.98 -2.04 21.74
C ARG A 303 -1.66 -2.06 20.97
N HIS A 304 -1.59 -1.27 19.91
CA HIS A 304 -0.47 -1.25 18.96
C HIS A 304 0.67 -0.34 19.42
N LEU A 305 1.86 -0.68 18.93
CA LEU A 305 3.10 0.02 19.23
C LEU A 305 3.20 1.34 18.44
N ASP A 306 2.80 1.31 17.18
CA ASP A 306 2.82 2.46 16.26
C ASP A 306 1.91 3.62 16.71
N MET A 307 0.96 3.36 17.62
CA MET A 307 0.12 4.37 18.23
C MET A 307 0.85 5.21 19.29
N PHE A 308 2.11 4.91 19.62
CA PHE A 308 2.87 5.73 20.56
C PHE A 308 4.39 5.74 20.38
N ALA A 309 4.96 4.92 19.50
CA ALA A 309 6.40 4.87 19.27
C ALA A 309 6.75 4.74 17.78
N SER A 310 7.73 5.52 17.33
CA SER A 310 8.27 5.46 15.95
C SER A 310 9.80 5.40 16.00
N TRP A 311 10.39 4.33 15.43
CA TRP A 311 11.83 4.21 15.29
C TRP A 311 12.29 5.04 14.09
N VAL A 312 12.89 6.20 14.37
CA VAL A 312 13.38 7.15 13.37
C VAL A 312 14.86 6.93 13.02
N GLY A 313 15.44 5.86 13.53
CA GLY A 313 16.80 5.39 13.29
C GLY A 313 17.10 4.17 14.17
N PRO A 314 18.28 3.55 14.02
CA PRO A 314 18.59 2.31 14.71
C PRO A 314 18.63 2.44 16.24
N THR A 315 18.97 3.63 16.75
CA THR A 315 19.07 3.92 18.20
C THR A 315 18.25 5.14 18.61
N ARG A 316 17.32 5.60 17.77
CA ARG A 316 16.53 6.81 18.02
C ARG A 316 15.05 6.54 17.86
N VAL A 317 14.27 6.93 18.86
CA VAL A 317 12.83 6.69 18.91
C VAL A 317 12.11 8.00 19.22
N ILE A 318 11.08 8.31 18.44
CA ILE A 318 10.06 9.29 18.83
C ILE A 318 9.03 8.54 19.67
N LEU A 319 8.83 8.99 20.92
CA LEU A 319 7.94 8.35 21.87
C LEU A 319 6.93 9.36 22.42
N SER A 320 5.65 9.04 22.32
CA SER A 320 4.58 9.89 22.83
C SER A 320 4.70 10.13 24.35
N ARG A 321 4.05 11.18 24.82
CA ARG A 321 3.95 11.58 26.22
C ARG A 321 2.52 11.98 26.51
N PHE A 322 1.95 11.37 27.55
CA PHE A 322 0.67 11.79 28.10
C PHE A 322 0.90 12.90 29.14
N PRO A 323 -0.09 13.78 29.40
CA PRO A 323 0.00 14.73 30.49
C PRO A 323 0.02 14.03 31.85
N ALA A 324 0.62 14.66 32.86
CA ALA A 324 0.62 14.14 34.23
C ALA A 324 -0.82 13.94 34.73
N GLY A 325 -1.07 12.84 35.44
CA GLY A 325 -2.40 12.45 35.92
C GLY A 325 -3.25 11.69 34.90
N HIS A 326 -2.82 11.59 33.63
CA HIS A 326 -3.47 10.71 32.67
C HIS A 326 -3.22 9.23 33.03
N GLN A 327 -4.21 8.36 32.84
CA GLN A 327 -4.12 6.93 33.20
C GLN A 327 -2.96 6.17 32.53
N ASN A 328 -2.51 6.65 31.37
CA ASN A 328 -1.40 6.06 30.62
C ASN A 328 -0.04 6.71 30.91
N TYR A 329 0.01 7.75 31.75
CA TYR A 329 1.25 8.47 32.05
C TYR A 329 2.34 7.54 32.57
N ASP A 330 2.05 6.77 33.62
CA ASP A 330 3.04 5.89 34.24
C ASP A 330 3.47 4.73 33.32
N ARG A 331 2.54 4.20 32.50
CA ARG A 331 2.85 3.17 31.49
C ARG A 331 3.84 3.71 30.47
N MET A 332 3.60 4.93 29.99
CA MET A 332 4.46 5.58 29.01
C MET A 332 5.84 5.91 29.57
N GLU A 333 5.94 6.35 30.84
CA GLU A 333 7.23 6.63 31.47
C GLU A 333 8.04 5.36 31.79
N ARG A 334 7.38 4.24 32.11
CA ARG A 334 8.04 2.93 32.21
C ARG A 334 8.58 2.47 30.86
N ASN A 335 7.81 2.63 29.78
CA ASN A 335 8.28 2.38 28.42
C ASN A 335 9.50 3.25 28.06
N ALA A 336 9.46 4.54 28.39
CA ALA A 336 10.57 5.46 28.17
C ALA A 336 11.82 5.05 28.97
N THR A 337 11.65 4.64 30.23
CA THR A 337 12.75 4.16 31.09
C THR A 337 13.38 2.90 30.52
N LYS A 338 12.55 1.94 30.06
CA LYS A 338 13.03 0.71 29.43
C LYS A 338 13.84 0.99 28.16
N LEU A 339 13.34 1.82 27.25
CA LEU A 339 14.05 2.15 26.03
C LEU A 339 15.39 2.85 26.30
N ARG A 340 15.41 3.82 27.23
CA ARG A 340 16.67 4.48 27.64
C ARG A 340 17.65 3.51 28.27
N GLY A 341 17.18 2.61 29.14
CA GLY A 341 17.99 1.55 29.74
C GLY A 341 18.57 0.57 28.73
N MET A 342 17.95 0.47 27.54
CA MET A 342 18.44 -0.32 26.41
C MET A 342 19.27 0.50 25.40
N GLY A 343 19.60 1.75 25.71
CA GLY A 343 20.51 2.59 24.91
C GLY A 343 19.84 3.41 23.81
N TYR A 344 18.49 3.44 23.73
CA TYR A 344 17.80 4.29 22.76
C TYR A 344 17.75 5.75 23.23
N THR A 345 18.01 6.66 22.30
CA THR A 345 17.78 8.10 22.48
C THR A 345 16.33 8.42 22.15
N LEU A 346 15.65 9.08 23.09
CA LEU A 346 14.22 9.39 22.95
C LEU A 346 13.99 10.87 22.67
N THR A 347 13.26 11.16 21.60
CA THR A 347 12.58 12.45 21.42
C THR A 347 11.15 12.28 21.90
N ARG A 348 10.74 13.05 22.93
CA ARG A 348 9.38 12.98 23.48
C ARG A 348 8.48 13.99 22.79
N ILE A 349 7.31 13.56 22.33
CA ILE A 349 6.27 14.43 21.77
C ILE A 349 4.98 14.23 22.56
N ASP A 350 4.20 15.29 22.75
CA ASP A 350 2.92 15.19 23.43
C ASP A 350 1.89 14.50 22.53
N GLN A 351 1.01 13.69 23.13
CA GLN A 351 -0.17 13.19 22.42
C GLN A 351 -1.05 14.37 21.97
N ALA A 352 -1.71 14.21 20.83
CA ALA A 352 -2.51 15.30 20.26
C ALA A 352 -3.77 15.61 21.09
N ASP A 353 -4.28 14.60 21.79
CA ASP A 353 -5.41 14.68 22.70
C ASP A 353 -5.25 13.69 23.89
N SER A 354 -6.28 13.62 24.74
CA SER A 354 -6.36 12.64 25.83
C SER A 354 -6.87 11.26 25.38
N GLY A 355 -7.16 11.09 24.09
CA GLY A 355 -7.57 9.85 23.48
C GLY A 355 -6.37 9.14 22.87
N TYR A 356 -6.50 8.77 21.61
CA TYR A 356 -5.53 7.97 20.87
C TYR A 356 -5.05 8.65 19.58
N SER A 357 -5.29 9.96 19.42
CA SER A 357 -4.72 10.72 18.32
C SER A 357 -3.20 10.85 18.49
N SER A 358 -2.45 10.15 17.65
CA SER A 358 -1.02 9.93 17.81
C SER A 358 -0.19 10.39 16.63
N HIS A 359 0.65 11.39 16.88
CA HIS A 359 1.71 11.83 15.96
C HIS A 359 2.81 10.77 15.75
N ALA A 360 2.89 9.75 16.60
CA ALA A 360 3.83 8.64 16.45
C ALA A 360 3.39 7.66 15.34
N ASN A 361 2.10 7.67 14.96
CA ASN A 361 1.55 6.85 13.88
C ASN A 361 1.93 7.39 12.48
N SER A 362 3.21 7.73 12.32
CA SER A 362 3.83 8.27 11.11
C SER A 362 4.45 7.16 10.27
N ILE A 363 4.54 7.38 8.96
CA ILE A 363 5.30 6.49 8.06
C ILE A 363 6.58 7.17 7.57
N LEU A 364 7.69 6.43 7.59
CA LEU A 364 9.00 6.87 7.12
C LEU A 364 9.29 6.31 5.73
N VAL A 365 9.61 7.17 4.77
CA VAL A 365 9.93 6.77 3.39
C VAL A 365 11.06 7.64 2.84
N ASN A 366 12.24 7.07 2.61
CA ASN A 366 13.37 7.72 1.92
C ASN A 366 13.63 9.18 2.39
N LYS A 367 13.86 9.36 3.70
CA LYS A 367 14.08 10.67 4.37
C LYS A 367 12.88 11.63 4.36
N VAL A 368 11.68 11.14 4.04
CA VAL A 368 10.42 11.85 4.23
C VAL A 368 9.66 11.17 5.36
N ALA A 369 9.09 11.96 6.28
CA ALA A 369 8.21 11.47 7.33
C ALA A 369 6.82 12.06 7.12
N PHE A 370 5.82 11.21 6.96
CA PHE A 370 4.41 11.65 6.91
C PHE A 370 3.85 11.54 8.32
N VAL A 371 3.60 12.69 8.93
CA VAL A 371 3.26 12.81 10.34
C VAL A 371 1.77 13.15 10.46
N PRO A 372 0.97 12.34 11.19
CA PRO A 372 -0.42 12.68 11.47
C PRO A 372 -0.53 14.05 12.16
N THR A 373 -1.51 14.84 11.75
CA THR A 373 -1.87 16.12 12.36
C THR A 373 -3.36 16.12 12.69
N TYR A 374 -3.73 16.85 13.75
CA TYR A 374 -5.07 16.78 14.34
C TYR A 374 -5.71 18.15 14.55
N GLY A 375 -5.13 19.21 13.99
CA GLY A 375 -5.66 20.58 14.07
C GLY A 375 -5.30 21.30 15.37
N ASN A 376 -4.38 20.75 16.16
CA ASN A 376 -3.80 21.42 17.32
C ASN A 376 -2.44 22.00 16.91
N ALA A 377 -2.42 23.29 16.60
CA ALA A 377 -1.24 23.96 16.06
C ALA A 377 0.04 23.77 16.89
N THR A 378 -0.08 23.67 18.22
CA THR A 378 1.06 23.50 19.11
C THR A 378 1.63 22.09 19.04
N THR A 379 0.80 21.06 19.21
CA THR A 379 1.28 19.66 19.19
C THR A 379 1.64 19.21 17.79
N ASP A 380 0.88 19.63 16.77
CA ASP A 380 1.18 19.40 15.35
C ASP A 380 2.57 19.95 14.99
N ALA A 381 2.85 21.22 15.35
CA ALA A 381 4.14 21.84 15.05
C ALA A 381 5.31 21.21 15.82
N ALA A 382 5.09 20.85 17.11
CA ALA A 382 6.10 20.17 17.91
C ALA A 382 6.43 18.78 17.35
N ALA A 383 5.42 18.03 16.89
CA ALA A 383 5.61 16.73 16.25
C ALA A 383 6.41 16.86 14.95
N LEU A 384 6.03 17.77 14.05
CA LEU A 384 6.77 18.02 12.81
C LEU A 384 8.24 18.39 13.08
N THR A 385 8.47 19.25 14.07
CA THR A 385 9.83 19.64 14.51
C THR A 385 10.63 18.45 15.02
N ALA A 386 10.01 17.51 15.74
CA ALA A 386 10.68 16.31 16.23
C ALA A 386 11.17 15.41 15.09
N TYR A 387 10.34 15.17 14.06
CA TYR A 387 10.76 14.40 12.88
C TYR A 387 11.82 15.14 12.03
N GLN A 388 11.74 16.47 11.94
CA GLN A 388 12.77 17.30 11.31
C GLN A 388 14.10 17.20 12.05
N GLY A 389 14.09 17.29 13.39
CA GLY A 389 15.27 17.08 14.24
C GLY A 389 15.84 15.66 14.12
N ALA A 390 15.01 14.68 13.77
CA ALA A 390 15.46 13.33 13.43
C ALA A 390 16.05 13.23 12.01
N GLY A 391 16.07 14.30 11.22
CA GLY A 391 16.68 14.34 9.88
C GLY A 391 15.74 13.93 8.75
N TYR A 392 14.42 14.06 8.95
CA TYR A 392 13.43 13.82 7.91
C TYR A 392 12.83 15.12 7.40
N ARG A 393 12.46 15.15 6.12
CA ARG A 393 11.49 16.12 5.60
C ARG A 393 10.11 15.73 6.14
N ALA A 394 9.66 16.39 7.19
CA ALA A 394 8.35 16.12 7.79
C ALA A 394 7.22 16.78 6.97
N ILE A 395 6.20 16.01 6.60
CA ILE A 395 4.97 16.45 5.94
C ILE A 395 3.80 16.13 6.88
N GLY A 396 3.00 17.14 7.23
CA GLY A 396 1.77 16.91 7.97
C GLY A 396 0.68 16.29 7.09
N VAL A 397 0.00 15.28 7.60
CA VAL A 397 -1.18 14.64 6.99
C VAL A 397 -2.36 14.85 7.93
N ASP A 398 -3.48 15.37 7.43
CA ASP A 398 -4.65 15.62 8.27
C ASP A 398 -5.35 14.29 8.57
N CYS A 399 -5.26 13.83 9.82
CA CYS A 399 -5.79 12.55 10.24
C CYS A 399 -7.06 12.68 11.10
N ARG A 400 -7.66 13.88 11.20
CA ARG A 400 -8.87 14.10 12.01
C ARG A 400 -10.06 13.24 11.59
N ARG A 401 -10.14 12.88 10.31
CA ARG A 401 -11.19 11.99 9.80
C ARG A 401 -10.87 10.54 10.13
N ILE A 402 -9.72 10.04 9.70
CA ILE A 402 -9.34 8.62 9.86
C ILE A 402 -9.22 8.17 11.31
N ILE A 403 -8.83 9.07 12.21
CA ILE A 403 -8.65 8.72 13.61
C ILE A 403 -9.95 8.26 14.28
N GLN A 404 -11.13 8.56 13.73
CA GLN A 404 -12.40 8.04 14.24
C GLN A 404 -12.50 6.51 14.17
N TRP A 405 -11.62 5.86 13.40
CA TRP A 405 -11.50 4.40 13.30
C TRP A 405 -10.20 3.87 13.92
N SER A 406 -9.61 4.60 14.86
CA SER A 406 -8.47 4.15 15.69
C SER A 406 -7.16 3.89 14.93
N GLY A 407 -6.95 4.57 13.81
CA GLY A 407 -5.69 4.53 13.06
C GLY A 407 -5.38 5.85 12.34
N ALA A 408 -4.16 5.99 11.83
CA ALA A 408 -3.73 7.13 11.02
C ALA A 408 -2.87 6.67 9.84
N VAL A 409 -1.94 7.51 9.36
CA VAL A 409 -1.20 7.26 8.11
C VAL A 409 -0.34 5.99 8.16
N HIS A 410 0.25 5.65 9.29
CA HIS A 410 1.03 4.42 9.41
C HIS A 410 0.15 3.17 9.29
N CYS A 411 -1.05 3.19 9.87
CA CYS A 411 -1.99 2.06 9.82
C CYS A 411 -2.49 1.70 8.41
N ILE A 412 -2.46 2.64 7.47
CA ILE A 412 -2.92 2.44 6.09
C ILE A 412 -1.76 2.27 5.09
N THR A 413 -0.52 2.17 5.57
CA THR A 413 0.67 2.07 4.74
C THR A 413 1.58 0.95 5.21
N ILE A 414 2.27 0.29 4.29
CA ILE A 414 3.37 -0.63 4.62
C ILE A 414 4.50 -0.51 3.60
N THR A 415 5.74 -0.61 4.07
CA THR A 415 6.93 -0.42 3.23
C THR A 415 7.48 -1.75 2.76
N VAL A 416 7.95 -1.77 1.50
CA VAL A 416 8.85 -2.80 1.02
C VAL A 416 10.27 -2.23 1.09
N PRO A 417 11.14 -2.78 1.94
CA PRO A 417 12.52 -2.32 2.06
C PRO A 417 13.33 -2.63 0.79
N ARG A 418 14.43 -1.91 0.60
CA ARG A 418 15.36 -2.12 -0.52
C ARG A 418 16.32 -3.28 -0.27
#